data_AF-A0A952Z622-F1
#
_entry.id   AF-A0A952Z622-F1
#
_cell.length_a   1.000
_cell.length_b   1.000
_cell.length_c   1.000
_cell.angle_alpha   90.00
_cell.angle_beta   90.00
_cell.angle_gamma   90.00
#
_symmetry.space_group_name_H-M   'P 1'
#
loop_
_entity.id
_entity.type
_entity.pdbx_description
1 polymer ?
#
loop_
_entity_poly.entity_id
_entity_poly.type
_entity_poly.pdbx_seq_one_letter_code
_entity_poly.pdbx_strand_id
1 'polypeptide(L)'
;SHLLTLIGQIIFWRKQPGLLSTLKALNVLEKKVISQLNDELRNMILAGLQNIAKDTDMTTENLNLSEKLAIRQEAAGLAYKLFLLYKKQGKQIPNSILGWQNICHSDMEFAEIRNQWLE
;
A
#
# COMPACT_ATOMS: atom_id res chain seq x y z
N SER A 1 8.93 6.75 17.14
CA SER A 1 7.57 6.96 17.69
C SER A 1 6.89 5.61 17.78
N HIS A 2 6.40 5.21 18.96
CA HIS A 2 5.73 3.92 19.18
C HIS A 2 4.52 3.71 18.26
N LEU A 3 3.76 4.77 18.00
CA LEU A 3 2.60 4.75 17.10
C LEU A 3 2.98 4.34 15.67
N LEU A 4 4.07 4.90 15.14
CA LEU A 4 4.53 4.59 13.78
C LEU A 4 5.00 3.14 13.65
N THR A 5 5.63 2.60 14.69
CA THR A 5 6.01 1.19 14.74
C THR A 5 4.78 0.27 14.74
N LEU A 6 3.74 0.60 15.52
CA LEU A 6 2.48 -0.16 15.53
C LEU A 6 1.80 -0.14 14.15
N ILE A 7 1.80 1.01 13.47
CA ILE A 7 1.28 1.14 12.10
C ILE A 7 2.04 0.20 11.14
N GLY A 8 3.37 0.19 11.21
CA GLY A 8 4.21 -0.72 10.42
C GLY A 8 3.87 -2.19 10.66
N GLN A 9 3.70 -2.57 11.93
CA GLN A 9 3.33 -3.93 12.32
C GLN A 9 1.94 -4.32 11.81
N ILE A 10 0.93 -3.44 11.89
CA ILE A 10 -0.42 -3.73 11.38
C ILE A 10 -0.38 -4.02 9.89
N ILE A 11 0.36 -3.21 9.11
CA ILE A 11 0.50 -3.39 7.66
C ILE A 11 1.31 -4.65 7.34
N PHE A 12 2.45 -4.85 8.00
CA PHE A 12 3.32 -5.99 7.77
C PHE A 12 2.61 -7.31 8.03
N TRP A 13 1.92 -7.41 9.18
CA TRP A 13 1.19 -8.61 9.59
C TRP A 13 -0.25 -8.68 9.07
N ARG A 14 -0.69 -7.64 8.34
CA ARG A 14 -2.05 -7.53 7.77
C ARG A 14 -3.13 -7.77 8.82
N LYS A 15 -2.90 -7.27 10.05
CA LYS A 15 -3.74 -7.57 11.21
C LYS A 15 -5.16 -7.01 11.02
N GLN A 16 -6.14 -7.88 11.18
CA GLN A 16 -7.55 -7.52 11.28
C GLN A 16 -8.05 -7.65 12.74
N PRO A 17 -8.98 -6.80 13.18
CA PRO A 17 -9.43 -5.59 12.49
C PRO A 17 -8.35 -4.49 12.53
N GLY A 18 -8.33 -3.59 11.53
CA GLY A 18 -7.56 -2.35 11.59
C GLY A 18 -6.62 -2.09 10.42
N LEU A 19 -6.36 -3.08 9.56
CA LEU A 19 -5.55 -2.90 8.36
C LEU A 19 -6.08 -1.77 7.47
N LEU A 20 -7.36 -1.82 7.11
CA LEU A 20 -7.98 -0.83 6.22
C LEU A 20 -7.88 0.59 6.80
N SER A 21 -8.23 0.76 8.08
CA SER A 21 -8.16 2.06 8.76
C SER A 21 -6.72 2.59 8.82
N THR A 22 -5.75 1.69 8.96
CA THR A 22 -4.32 2.05 9.00
C THR A 22 -3.82 2.49 7.63
N LEU A 23 -4.22 1.80 6.55
CA LEU A 23 -3.90 2.22 5.18
C LEU A 23 -4.52 3.59 4.87
N LYS A 24 -5.79 3.80 5.24
CA LYS A 24 -6.47 5.10 5.15
C LYS A 24 -5.71 6.20 5.89
N ALA A 25 -5.26 5.92 7.11
CA ALA A 25 -4.48 6.88 7.90
C ALA A 25 -3.17 7.27 7.16
N LEU A 26 -2.43 6.30 6.61
CA LEU A 26 -1.23 6.61 5.82
C LEU A 26 -1.55 7.37 4.53
N ASN A 27 -2.70 7.11 3.92
CA ASN A 27 -3.19 7.85 2.75
C ASN A 27 -3.67 9.26 3.04
N VAL A 28 -3.85 9.66 4.29
CA VAL A 28 -4.07 11.08 4.65
C VAL A 28 -2.82 11.77 5.18
N LEU A 29 -1.78 11.02 5.58
CA LEU A 29 -0.53 11.63 6.01
C LEU A 29 0.14 12.44 4.89
N GLU A 30 0.72 13.57 5.31
CA GLU A 30 1.51 14.43 4.44
C GLU A 30 2.76 13.72 3.93
N LYS A 31 3.15 14.03 2.68
CA LYS A 31 4.38 13.50 2.07
C LYS A 31 5.62 13.75 2.91
N LYS A 32 5.68 14.87 3.65
CA LYS A 32 6.78 15.19 4.57
C LYS A 32 6.89 14.16 5.69
N VAL A 33 5.78 13.76 6.31
CA VAL A 33 5.75 12.73 7.35
C VAL A 33 6.19 11.38 6.78
N ILE A 34 5.67 10.98 5.61
CA ILE A 34 6.06 9.73 4.94
C ILE A 34 7.53 9.72 4.54
N SER A 35 8.11 10.88 4.19
CA SER A 35 9.52 10.98 3.85
C SER A 35 10.44 10.74 5.05
N GLN A 36 9.97 11.06 6.27
CA GLN A 36 10.73 10.95 7.53
C GLN A 36 10.64 9.57 8.19
N LEU A 37 9.91 8.62 7.61
CA LEU A 37 9.88 7.25 8.13
C LEU A 37 11.29 6.66 8.11
N ASN A 38 11.70 6.01 9.20
CA ASN A 38 12.96 5.28 9.25
C ASN A 38 12.93 4.06 8.32
N ASP A 39 14.09 3.49 8.04
CA ASP A 39 14.23 2.41 7.07
C ASP A 39 13.51 1.12 7.52
N GLU A 40 13.51 0.84 8.82
CA GLU A 40 12.78 -0.30 9.38
C GLU A 40 11.29 -0.22 9.05
N LEU A 41 10.64 0.89 9.39
CA LEU A 41 9.22 1.09 9.14
C LEU A 41 8.91 1.12 7.64
N ARG A 42 9.79 1.74 6.85
CA ARG A 42 9.66 1.76 5.39
C ARG A 42 9.68 0.32 4.84
N ASN A 43 10.61 -0.50 5.29
CA ASN A 43 10.70 -1.90 4.88
C ASN A 43 9.48 -2.71 5.31
N MET A 44 8.95 -2.46 6.52
CA MET A 44 7.70 -3.09 6.98
C MET A 44 6.50 -2.74 6.10
N ILE A 45 6.36 -1.46 5.73
CA ILE A 45 5.30 -1.01 4.83
C ILE A 45 5.46 -1.65 3.44
N LEU A 46 6.67 -1.66 2.89
CA LEU A 46 6.94 -2.25 1.58
C LEU A 46 6.65 -3.76 1.55
N ALA A 47 7.06 -4.49 2.58
CA ALA A 47 6.77 -5.91 2.71
C ALA A 47 5.27 -6.17 2.93
N GLY A 48 4.61 -5.32 3.72
CA GLY A 48 3.16 -5.39 3.91
C GLY A 48 2.40 -5.15 2.60
N LEU A 49 2.77 -4.14 1.81
CA LEU A 49 2.19 -3.89 0.48
C LEU A 49 2.34 -5.10 -0.45
N GLN A 50 3.49 -5.77 -0.44
CA GLN A 50 3.71 -6.99 -1.21
C GLN A 50 2.76 -8.12 -0.77
N ASN A 51 2.57 -8.28 0.53
CA ASN A 51 1.69 -9.32 1.06
C ASN A 51 0.21 -8.99 0.85
N ILE A 52 -0.19 -7.73 0.98
CA ILE A 52 -1.56 -7.27 0.69
C ILE A 52 -1.94 -7.57 -0.75
N ALA A 53 -1.04 -7.34 -1.72
CA ALA A 53 -1.30 -7.64 -3.11
C ALA A 53 -1.68 -9.11 -3.34
N LYS A 54 -1.03 -10.03 -2.63
CA LYS A 54 -1.32 -11.48 -2.66
C LYS A 54 -2.62 -11.82 -1.94
N ASP A 55 -2.79 -11.32 -0.72
CA ASP A 55 -3.94 -11.64 0.12
C ASP A 55 -5.26 -11.11 -0.46
N THR A 56 -5.19 -10.06 -1.27
CA THR A 56 -6.36 -9.44 -1.91
C THR A 56 -6.50 -9.79 -3.38
N ASP A 57 -5.73 -10.76 -3.90
CA ASP A 57 -5.94 -11.29 -5.23
C ASP A 57 -7.37 -11.87 -5.35
N MET A 58 -8.03 -11.68 -6.48
CA MET A 58 -9.45 -12.06 -6.62
C MET A 58 -9.67 -13.57 -6.55
N THR A 59 -8.63 -14.38 -6.75
CA THR A 59 -8.69 -15.84 -6.69
C THR A 59 -8.61 -16.42 -5.27
N THR A 60 -8.26 -15.62 -4.26
CA THR A 60 -8.19 -16.09 -2.86
C THR A 60 -9.58 -16.11 -2.21
N GLU A 61 -9.83 -16.98 -1.22
CA GLU A 61 -11.14 -17.05 -0.53
C GLU A 61 -11.12 -16.46 0.90
N ASN A 62 -10.07 -15.72 1.25
CA ASN A 62 -9.79 -15.26 2.61
C ASN A 62 -10.60 -14.01 3.06
N LEU A 63 -11.13 -13.24 2.12
CA LEU A 63 -11.86 -11.99 2.36
C LEU A 63 -13.00 -11.87 1.36
N ASN A 64 -14.07 -11.18 1.75
CA ASN A 64 -15.13 -10.90 0.78
C ASN A 64 -14.67 -9.86 -0.26
N LEU A 65 -15.34 -9.81 -1.41
CA LEU A 65 -14.96 -8.95 -2.54
C LEU A 65 -14.87 -7.46 -2.13
N SER A 66 -15.85 -6.98 -1.38
CA SER A 66 -15.91 -5.57 -0.94
C SER A 66 -14.71 -5.19 -0.06
N GLU A 67 -14.33 -6.07 0.88
CA GLU A 67 -13.15 -5.88 1.73
C GLU A 67 -11.85 -5.89 0.93
N LYS A 68 -11.72 -6.82 -0.02
CA LYS A 68 -10.54 -6.87 -0.91
C LYS A 68 -10.40 -5.58 -1.69
N LEU A 69 -11.48 -5.13 -2.33
CA LEU A 69 -11.50 -3.90 -3.11
C LEU A 69 -11.12 -2.69 -2.27
N ALA A 70 -11.72 -2.53 -1.08
CA ALA A 70 -11.40 -1.43 -0.18
C ALA A 70 -9.92 -1.45 0.25
N ILE A 71 -9.36 -2.61 0.59
CA ILE A 71 -7.95 -2.73 0.98
C ILE A 71 -7.04 -2.45 -0.22
N ARG A 72 -7.35 -3.00 -1.40
CA ARG A 72 -6.57 -2.77 -2.63
C ARG A 72 -6.53 -1.30 -2.99
N GLN A 73 -7.66 -0.59 -2.89
CA GLN A 73 -7.75 0.82 -3.23
C GLN A 73 -6.79 1.63 -2.37
N GLU A 74 -6.83 1.41 -1.05
CA GLU A 74 -5.95 2.13 -0.13
C GLU A 74 -4.48 1.72 -0.29
N ALA A 75 -4.19 0.44 -0.51
CA ALA A 75 -2.83 -0.05 -0.74
C ALA A 75 -2.21 0.52 -2.04
N ALA A 76 -2.99 0.56 -3.12
CA ALA A 76 -2.58 1.16 -4.39
C ALA A 76 -2.30 2.67 -4.24
N GLY A 77 -3.18 3.40 -3.54
CA GLY A 77 -2.98 4.83 -3.24
C GLY A 77 -1.69 5.07 -2.44
N LEU A 78 -1.42 4.22 -1.44
CA LEU A 78 -0.19 4.31 -0.64
C LEU A 78 1.06 3.99 -1.48
N ALA A 79 0.98 2.98 -2.34
CA ALA A 79 2.07 2.62 -3.25
C ALA A 79 2.37 3.76 -4.23
N TYR A 80 1.37 4.42 -4.80
CA TYR A 80 1.56 5.58 -5.67
C TYR A 80 2.19 6.77 -4.93
N LYS A 81 1.77 7.05 -3.69
CA LYS A 81 2.43 8.07 -2.86
C LYS A 81 3.92 7.78 -2.64
N LEU A 82 4.25 6.53 -2.36
CA LEU A 82 5.65 6.11 -2.21
C LEU A 82 6.39 6.20 -3.55
N PHE A 83 5.78 5.81 -4.66
CA PHE A 83 6.36 5.97 -6.00
C PHE A 83 6.76 7.42 -6.26
N LEU A 84 5.86 8.39 -6.05
CA LEU A 84 6.16 9.81 -6.21
C LEU A 84 7.31 10.27 -5.31
N LEU A 85 7.40 9.74 -4.08
CA LEU A 85 8.50 10.05 -3.17
C LEU A 85 9.84 9.51 -3.68
N TYR A 86 9.89 8.25 -4.11
CA TYR A 86 11.11 7.63 -4.66
C TYR A 86 11.56 8.32 -5.95
N LYS A 87 10.62 8.61 -6.86
CA LYS A 87 10.88 9.37 -8.10
C LYS A 87 11.44 10.76 -7.82
N LYS A 88 10.85 11.50 -6.86
CA LYS A 88 11.36 12.82 -6.43
C LYS A 88 12.76 12.75 -5.83
N GLN A 89 13.10 11.66 -5.14
CA GLN A 89 14.42 11.46 -4.53
C GLN A 89 15.47 10.91 -5.49
N GLY A 90 15.12 10.60 -6.74
CA GLY A 90 16.02 9.93 -7.69
C GLY A 90 16.47 8.54 -7.24
N LYS A 91 15.68 7.88 -6.37
CA LYS A 91 16.00 6.56 -5.84
C LYS A 91 15.39 5.46 -6.70
N GLN A 92 16.03 4.29 -6.69
CA GLN A 92 15.47 3.08 -7.28
C GLN A 92 14.12 2.74 -6.64
N ILE A 93 13.10 2.49 -7.45
CA ILE A 93 11.76 2.15 -6.99
C ILE A 93 11.73 0.68 -6.56
N PRO A 94 11.31 0.36 -5.32
CA PRO A 94 11.17 -1.01 -4.84
C PRO A 94 10.17 -1.86 -5.64
N ASN A 95 10.45 -3.16 -5.77
CA ASN A 95 9.60 -4.11 -6.49
C ASN A 95 8.15 -4.16 -5.97
N SER A 96 7.93 -3.95 -4.67
CA SER A 96 6.57 -3.93 -4.11
C SER A 96 5.75 -2.75 -4.64
N ILE A 97 6.38 -1.60 -4.90
CA ILE A 97 5.73 -0.45 -5.53
C ILE A 97 5.45 -0.73 -7.01
N LEU A 98 6.42 -1.29 -7.73
CA LEU A 98 6.25 -1.68 -9.14
C LEU A 98 5.17 -2.75 -9.31
N GLY A 99 5.03 -3.67 -8.35
CA GLY A 99 3.94 -4.64 -8.33
C GLY A 99 2.57 -3.96 -8.32
N TRP A 100 2.38 -2.94 -7.48
CA TRP A 100 1.16 -2.15 -7.46
C TRP A 100 0.96 -1.30 -8.72
N GLN A 101 2.04 -0.75 -9.30
CA GLN A 101 1.97 -0.07 -10.60
C GLN A 101 1.41 -1.00 -11.68
N ASN A 102 1.92 -2.23 -11.76
CA ASN A 102 1.46 -3.22 -12.73
C ASN A 102 0.00 -3.63 -12.49
N ILE A 103 -0.40 -3.77 -11.22
CA ILE A 103 -1.80 -4.02 -10.84
C ILE A 103 -2.70 -2.90 -11.36
N CYS A 104 -2.35 -1.64 -11.10
CA CYS A 104 -3.17 -0.49 -11.50
C CYS A 104 -3.23 -0.29 -13.02
N HIS A 105 -2.22 -0.71 -13.78
CA HIS A 105 -2.22 -0.65 -15.25
C HIS A 105 -2.85 -1.88 -15.93
N SER A 106 -3.31 -2.88 -15.17
CA SER A 106 -3.96 -4.05 -15.73
C SER A 106 -5.40 -3.74 -16.17
N ASP A 107 -5.75 -4.02 -17.43
CA ASP A 107 -7.12 -3.86 -17.94
C ASP A 107 -8.14 -4.78 -17.25
N MET A 108 -7.64 -5.87 -16.66
CA MET A 108 -8.45 -6.84 -15.90
C MET A 108 -8.74 -6.39 -14.46
N GLU A 109 -8.10 -5.30 -14.01
CA GLU A 109 -8.29 -4.79 -12.65
C GLU A 109 -9.48 -3.82 -12.56
N PHE A 110 -10.09 -3.72 -11.38
CA PHE A 110 -11.23 -2.84 -11.12
C PHE A 110 -10.86 -1.37 -11.29
N ALA A 111 -11.75 -0.59 -11.90
CA ALA A 111 -11.50 0.81 -12.24
C ALA A 111 -11.10 1.66 -11.03
N GLU A 112 -11.68 1.44 -9.86
CA GLU A 112 -11.35 2.17 -8.63
C GLU A 112 -9.91 1.95 -8.15
N ILE A 113 -9.32 0.79 -8.46
CA ILE A 113 -7.92 0.45 -8.18
C ILE A 113 -7.03 1.09 -9.23
N ARG A 114 -7.38 0.95 -10.51
CA ARG A 114 -6.65 1.60 -11.62
C ARG A 114 -6.55 3.12 -11.43
N ASN A 115 -7.64 3.75 -11.00
CA ASN A 115 -7.73 5.18 -10.77
C ASN A 115 -6.82 5.68 -9.62
N GLN A 116 -6.22 4.80 -8.81
CA GLN A 116 -5.20 5.21 -7.84
C GLN A 116 -3.86 5.54 -8.49
N TRP A 117 -3.65 5.13 -9.75
CA TRP A 117 -2.43 5.35 -10.51
C TRP A 117 -2.77 5.96 -11.88
N LEU A 118 -3.11 7.24 -11.85
CA LEU A 118 -3.29 8.04 -13.06
C LEU A 118 -2.02 8.85 -13.28
N GLU A 119 -1.19 8.41 -14.22
CA GLU A 119 -0.08 9.19 -14.78
C GLU A 119 -0.55 10.00 -16.00
#